data_AF-A0A7C5NF50-F1
#
_entry.id   AF-A0A7C5NF50-F1
#
_cell.length_a   1.000
_cell.length_b   1.000
_cell.length_c   1.000
_cell.angle_alpha   90.00
_cell.angle_beta   90.00
_cell.angle_gamma   90.00
#
_symmetry.space_group_name_H-M   'P 1'
#
loop_
_entity.id
_entity.type
_entity.pdbx_description
1 polymer ?
#
loop_
_entity_poly.entity_id
_entity_poly.type
_entity_poly.pdbx_seq_one_letter_code
_entity_poly.pdbx_strand_id
1 'polypeptide(L)'
;MKGYEAGAQVCLRVWGISLEEALPILDAKGYPRGEHTGQTMPEQGRVLSDVVFQISHPEWRAVAKIAFNYLAHVAGANFALLPSFNEVRRYIRHDDRPESRLVKYAPPVHVERQSKGRALLAHFVTVERHGDSVIGQVSLLCRFRYAVLLSRGGLTLDFPLQSGHIFDLEGRKVVPISPPPLQ
;
A
#
# COMPACT_ATOMS: atom_id res chain seq x y z
N MET A 1 -7.38 22.26 1.65
CA MET A 1 -8.42 21.32 2.08
C MET A 1 -9.75 21.97 1.69
N LYS A 2 -10.49 21.44 0.70
CA LYS A 2 -11.85 21.92 0.45
C LYS A 2 -12.71 21.36 1.59
N GLY A 3 -13.30 22.22 2.41
CA GLY A 3 -14.22 21.81 3.47
C GLY A 3 -15.52 21.24 2.91
N TYR A 4 -16.43 20.83 3.80
CA TYR A 4 -17.77 20.39 3.43
C TYR A 4 -18.57 21.58 2.87
N GLU A 5 -19.23 21.38 1.72
CA GLU A 5 -20.17 22.36 1.17
C GLU A 5 -21.48 22.31 1.98
N ALA A 6 -21.96 23.47 2.44
CA ALA A 6 -23.21 23.57 3.17
C ALA A 6 -24.38 23.08 2.29
N GLY A 7 -25.16 22.11 2.79
CA GLY A 7 -26.29 21.51 2.07
C GLY A 7 -25.96 20.29 1.21
N ALA A 8 -24.69 19.86 1.12
CA ALA A 8 -24.34 18.63 0.42
C ALA A 8 -24.85 17.37 1.15
N GLN A 9 -25.27 16.35 0.40
CA GLN A 9 -25.57 15.04 0.97
C GLN A 9 -24.31 14.45 1.60
N VAL A 10 -24.41 14.04 2.87
CA VAL A 10 -23.33 13.39 3.61
C VAL A 10 -23.70 11.94 3.86
N CYS A 11 -22.75 11.04 3.60
CA CYS A 11 -22.91 9.62 3.90
C CYS A 11 -22.31 9.34 5.28
N LEU A 12 -23.15 8.85 6.20
CA LEU A 12 -22.68 8.35 7.48
C LEU A 12 -22.25 6.88 7.32
N ARG A 13 -20.98 6.59 7.64
CA ARG A 13 -20.46 5.22 7.68
C ARG A 13 -20.05 4.87 9.10
N VAL A 14 -20.77 3.92 9.68
CA VAL A 14 -20.50 3.39 11.01
C VAL A 14 -19.61 2.14 10.91
N TRP A 15 -18.67 2.00 11.84
CA TRP A 15 -17.75 0.86 11.89
C TRP A 15 -17.78 0.28 13.31
N GLY A 16 -18.17 -0.99 13.43
CA GLY A 16 -18.17 -1.70 14.73
C GLY A 16 -19.30 -1.32 15.69
N ILE A 17 -20.23 -0.45 15.28
CA ILE A 17 -21.47 -0.11 15.99
C ILE A 17 -22.64 -0.04 15.01
N SER A 18 -23.86 -0.22 15.50
CA SER A 18 -25.07 -0.07 14.70
C SER A 18 -25.35 1.41 14.39
N LEU A 19 -26.20 1.67 13.38
CA LEU A 19 -26.68 3.02 13.10
C LEU A 19 -27.45 3.60 14.31
N GLU A 20 -28.24 2.75 14.98
CA GLU A 20 -29.00 3.13 16.19
C GLU A 20 -28.08 3.54 17.35
N GLU A 21 -26.92 2.91 17.48
CA GLU A 21 -25.90 3.28 18.48
C GLU A 21 -25.13 4.55 18.10
N ALA A 22 -24.91 4.77 16.80
CA ALA A 22 -24.16 5.92 16.31
C ALA A 22 -24.93 7.24 16.35
N LEU A 23 -26.26 7.20 16.14
CA LEU A 23 -27.10 8.39 16.08
C LEU A 23 -27.06 9.24 17.38
N PRO A 24 -27.23 8.66 18.59
CA PRO A 24 -27.11 9.42 19.84
C PRO A 24 -25.74 10.09 20.03
N ILE A 25 -24.66 9.44 19.57
CA ILE A 25 -23.29 9.99 19.66
C ILE A 25 -23.14 11.22 18.75
N LEU A 26 -23.78 11.20 17.59
CA LEU A 26 -23.76 12.32 16.64
C LEU A 26 -24.63 13.47 17.14
N ASP A 27 -25.80 13.18 17.71
CA ASP A 27 -26.67 14.20 18.33
C ASP A 27 -25.94 14.92 19.47
N ALA A 28 -25.25 14.17 20.33
CA ALA A 28 -24.45 14.74 21.42
C ALA A 28 -23.30 15.64 20.92
N LYS A 29 -22.89 15.48 19.66
CA LYS A 29 -21.87 16.31 18.99
C LYS A 29 -22.47 17.42 18.14
N GLY A 30 -23.79 17.61 18.17
CA GLY A 30 -24.50 18.69 17.46
C GLY A 30 -24.68 18.46 15.96
N TYR A 31 -24.59 17.21 15.48
CA TYR A 31 -24.87 16.92 14.07
C TYR A 31 -26.39 16.82 13.85
N PRO A 32 -26.98 17.60 12.92
CA PRO A 32 -28.42 17.59 12.69
C PRO A 32 -28.88 16.28 12.01
N ARG A 33 -30.06 15.80 12.40
CA ARG A 33 -30.71 14.64 11.77
C ARG A 33 -31.35 15.07 10.45
N GLY A 34 -30.99 14.41 9.35
CA GLY A 34 -31.64 14.57 8.03
C GLY A 34 -32.60 13.42 7.73
N GLU A 35 -33.35 13.51 6.63
CA GLU A 35 -34.08 12.35 6.11
C GLU A 35 -33.10 11.23 5.76
N HIS A 36 -33.26 10.09 6.44
CA HIS A 36 -32.40 8.94 6.26
C HIS A 36 -32.95 8.04 5.15
N THR A 37 -32.28 8.00 4.00
CA THR A 37 -32.43 6.88 3.07
C THR A 37 -31.43 5.80 3.46
N GLY A 38 -31.93 4.72 4.06
CA GLY A 38 -31.12 3.55 4.35
C GLY A 38 -30.90 2.75 3.07
N GLN A 39 -29.65 2.61 2.63
CA GLN A 39 -29.28 1.49 1.77
C GLN A 39 -28.99 0.31 2.70
N THR A 40 -29.91 -0.64 2.78
CA THR A 40 -29.65 -1.91 3.43
C THR A 40 -28.56 -2.65 2.65
N MET A 41 -27.57 -3.18 3.38
CA MET A 41 -26.69 -4.19 2.80
C MET A 41 -27.55 -5.36 2.30
N PRO A 42 -27.20 -6.03 1.19
CA PRO A 42 -27.94 -7.21 0.76
C PRO A 42 -27.97 -8.24 1.88
N GLU A 43 -29.16 -8.77 2.16
CA GLU A 43 -29.47 -9.61 3.33
C GLU A 43 -28.57 -10.84 3.46
N GLN A 44 -28.00 -11.31 2.34
CA GLN A 44 -26.86 -12.20 2.24
C GLN A 44 -26.39 -12.24 0.78
N GLY A 45 -25.09 -12.11 0.53
CA GLY A 45 -24.53 -12.22 -0.82
C GLY A 45 -23.13 -11.65 -0.95
N ARG A 46 -22.39 -12.09 -1.98
CA ARG A 46 -21.14 -11.44 -2.39
C ARG A 46 -21.50 -10.26 -3.28
N VAL A 47 -21.18 -9.05 -2.85
CA VAL A 47 -21.29 -7.85 -3.68
C VAL A 47 -19.99 -7.71 -4.46
N LEU A 48 -20.07 -7.80 -5.79
CA LEU A 48 -18.97 -7.38 -6.65
C LEU A 48 -18.95 -5.85 -6.62
N SER A 49 -17.82 -5.28 -6.19
CA SER A 49 -17.64 -3.83 -6.16
C SER A 49 -16.39 -3.49 -6.97
N ASP A 50 -16.59 -2.72 -8.03
CA ASP A 50 -15.51 -2.13 -8.78
C ASP A 50 -15.01 -0.91 -8.04
N VAL A 51 -13.72 -0.92 -7.70
CA VAL A 51 -13.05 0.21 -7.06
C VAL A 51 -12.19 0.89 -8.12
N VAL A 52 -12.67 2.03 -8.63
CA VAL A 52 -11.92 2.90 -9.54
C VAL A 52 -11.27 4.01 -8.72
N PHE A 53 -9.97 4.18 -8.83
CA PHE A 53 -9.21 5.21 -8.12
C PHE A 53 -8.11 5.77 -9.01
N GLN A 54 -7.83 7.05 -8.84
CA GLN A 54 -6.73 7.72 -9.51
C GLN A 54 -5.53 7.78 -8.56
N ILE A 55 -4.44 7.13 -8.94
CA ILE A 55 -3.18 7.20 -8.19
C ILE A 55 -2.41 8.43 -8.68
N SER A 56 -2.24 9.40 -7.79
CA SER A 56 -1.52 10.63 -8.10
C SER A 56 -0.05 10.56 -7.68
N HIS A 57 0.68 11.62 -7.98
CA HIS A 57 2.12 11.67 -7.81
C HIS A 57 2.62 11.46 -6.36
N PRO A 58 1.99 12.03 -5.33
CA PRO A 58 2.35 11.77 -3.94
C PRO A 58 2.25 10.29 -3.55
N GLU A 59 1.26 9.54 -4.05
CA GLU A 59 1.12 8.12 -3.76
C GLU A 59 2.27 7.31 -4.37
N TRP A 60 2.67 7.62 -5.62
CA TRP A 60 3.83 6.99 -6.25
C TRP A 60 5.12 7.21 -5.46
N ARG A 61 5.35 8.42 -4.96
CA ARG A 61 6.51 8.74 -4.09
C ARG A 61 6.45 8.01 -2.75
N ALA A 62 5.27 7.90 -2.16
CA ALA A 62 5.08 7.18 -0.90
C ALA A 62 5.43 5.69 -1.06
N VAL A 63 4.97 5.06 -2.15
CA VAL A 63 5.31 3.67 -2.48
C VAL A 63 6.81 3.50 -2.71
N ALA A 64 7.45 4.40 -3.46
CA ALA A 64 8.90 4.36 -3.65
C ALA A 64 9.66 4.45 -2.32
N LYS A 65 9.21 5.33 -1.41
CA LYS A 65 9.80 5.48 -0.08
C LYS A 65 9.68 4.22 0.76
N ILE A 66 8.54 3.53 0.72
CA ILE A 66 8.34 2.26 1.42
C ILE A 66 9.36 1.22 0.92
N ALA A 67 9.46 1.02 -0.40
CA ALA A 67 10.40 0.08 -0.99
C ALA A 67 11.86 0.43 -0.65
N PHE A 68 12.23 1.71 -0.74
CA PHE A 68 13.60 2.16 -0.47
C PHE A 68 13.99 2.05 1.01
N ASN A 69 13.07 2.37 1.93
CA ASN A 69 13.31 2.16 3.35
C ASN A 69 13.45 0.67 3.69
N TYR A 70 12.69 -0.20 3.02
CA TYR A 70 12.80 -1.63 3.19
C TYR A 70 14.15 -2.17 2.65
N LEU A 71 14.64 -1.66 1.51
CA LEU A 71 16.00 -1.94 1.06
C LEU A 71 17.04 -1.60 2.14
N ALA A 72 16.94 -0.40 2.73
CA ALA A 72 17.86 0.02 3.80
C ALA A 72 17.75 -0.85 5.06
N HIS A 73 16.57 -1.40 5.35
CA HIS A 73 16.36 -2.34 6.44
C HIS A 73 17.05 -3.69 6.17
N VAL A 74 16.91 -4.24 4.95
CA VAL A 74 17.45 -5.56 4.59
C VAL A 74 18.96 -5.53 4.33
N ALA A 75 19.42 -4.58 3.52
CA ALA A 75 20.82 -4.51 3.05
C ALA A 75 21.68 -3.52 3.87
N GLY A 76 21.06 -2.80 4.81
CA GLY A 76 21.72 -1.78 5.62
C GLY A 76 21.73 -0.39 4.99
N ALA A 77 21.82 0.64 5.83
CA ALA A 77 21.79 2.03 5.41
C ALA A 77 22.95 2.41 4.47
N ASN A 78 24.17 1.92 4.75
CA ASN A 78 25.34 2.21 3.92
C ASN A 78 25.16 1.71 2.48
N PHE A 79 24.53 0.55 2.31
CA PHE A 79 24.21 0.03 0.99
C PHE A 79 23.19 0.90 0.26
N ALA A 80 22.11 1.28 0.93
CA ALA A 80 21.09 2.17 0.36
C ALA A 80 21.63 3.58 0.01
N LEU A 81 22.76 3.99 0.61
CA LEU A 81 23.42 5.27 0.32
C LEU A 81 24.34 5.24 -0.89
N LEU A 82 24.56 4.08 -1.52
CA LEU A 82 25.40 3.97 -2.71
C LEU A 82 24.88 4.86 -3.86
N PRO A 83 25.80 5.38 -4.71
CA PRO A 83 25.42 6.29 -5.81
C PRO A 83 24.39 5.71 -6.78
N SER A 84 24.37 4.38 -6.95
CA SER A 84 23.39 3.65 -7.76
C SER A 84 21.93 3.92 -7.37
N PHE A 85 21.68 4.35 -6.12
CA PHE A 85 20.34 4.67 -5.61
C PHE A 85 20.02 6.17 -5.59
N ASN A 86 20.89 7.02 -6.16
CA ASN A 86 20.69 8.47 -6.10
C ASN A 86 19.42 8.92 -6.83
N GLU A 87 19.07 8.30 -7.96
CA GLU A 87 17.88 8.63 -8.74
C GLU A 87 16.61 8.47 -7.88
N VAL A 88 16.40 7.29 -7.29
CA VAL A 88 15.23 7.03 -6.45
C VAL A 88 15.23 7.89 -5.17
N ARG A 89 16.41 8.16 -4.59
CA ARG A 89 16.52 9.06 -3.41
C ARG A 89 16.12 10.48 -3.74
N ARG A 90 16.55 11.03 -4.88
CA ARG A 90 16.17 12.37 -5.33
C ARG A 90 14.68 12.45 -5.64
N TYR A 91 14.14 11.43 -6.29
CA TYR A 91 12.69 11.31 -6.52
C TYR A 91 11.88 11.31 -5.21
N ILE A 92 12.28 10.49 -4.24
CA ILE A 92 11.60 10.41 -2.93
C ILE A 92 11.72 11.72 -2.16
N ARG A 93 12.92 12.32 -2.07
CA ARG A 93 13.19 13.45 -1.17
C ARG A 93 12.86 14.81 -1.77
N HIS A 94 13.18 15.01 -3.04
CA HIS A 94 13.19 16.32 -3.70
C HIS A 94 12.13 16.44 -4.79
N ASP A 95 11.33 15.39 -5.04
CA ASP A 95 10.40 15.35 -6.17
C ASP A 95 11.09 15.49 -7.54
N ASP A 96 12.36 15.10 -7.63
CA ASP A 96 13.12 15.11 -8.89
C ASP A 96 12.62 13.96 -9.78
N ARG A 97 11.98 14.30 -10.91
CA ARG A 97 11.26 13.33 -11.74
C ARG A 97 12.17 12.82 -12.85
N PRO A 98 12.62 11.56 -12.79
CA PRO A 98 13.42 11.00 -13.87
C PRO A 98 12.58 10.83 -15.14
N GLU A 99 13.26 10.80 -16.29
CA GLU A 99 12.63 10.66 -17.60
C GLU A 99 11.78 9.38 -17.71
N SER A 100 12.21 8.30 -17.07
CA SER A 100 11.45 7.05 -17.04
C SER A 100 10.88 6.77 -15.66
N ARG A 101 9.63 6.28 -15.65
CA ARG A 101 8.85 6.08 -14.43
C ARG A 101 9.48 4.99 -13.54
N LEU A 102 9.83 5.37 -12.30
CA LEU A 102 10.40 4.45 -11.30
C LEU A 102 9.38 3.50 -10.69
N VAL A 103 8.11 3.92 -10.59
CA VAL A 103 7.06 3.12 -9.95
C VAL A 103 6.00 2.74 -10.97
N LYS A 104 5.67 1.45 -11.04
CA LYS A 104 4.62 0.94 -11.92
C LYS A 104 3.59 0.17 -11.11
N TYR A 105 2.32 0.29 -11.48
CA TYR A 105 1.31 -0.64 -11.00
C TYR A 105 1.58 -2.02 -11.61
N ALA A 106 1.43 -3.06 -10.81
CA ALA A 106 1.61 -4.44 -11.22
C ALA A 106 0.33 -5.24 -10.90
N PRO A 107 0.03 -6.31 -11.65
CA PRO A 107 -1.11 -7.18 -11.35
C PRO A 107 -1.03 -7.71 -9.91
N PRO A 108 -2.13 -7.90 -9.17
CA PRO A 108 -2.06 -8.47 -7.82
C PRO A 108 -1.48 -9.90 -7.85
N VAL A 109 -0.78 -10.29 -6.78
CA VAL A 109 -0.26 -11.65 -6.59
C VAL A 109 -1.10 -12.36 -5.55
N HIS A 110 -1.48 -13.59 -5.84
CA HIS A 110 -2.01 -14.50 -4.83
C HIS A 110 -0.86 -14.97 -3.94
N VAL A 111 -0.82 -14.47 -2.71
CA VAL A 111 0.07 -15.01 -1.68
C VAL A 111 -0.69 -16.18 -1.04
N GLU A 112 -0.19 -17.41 -1.28
CA GLU A 112 -0.81 -18.62 -0.74
C GLU A 112 -0.89 -18.61 0.80
N ARG A 113 -1.90 -19.30 1.28
CA ARG A 113 -2.50 -19.10 2.60
C ARG A 113 -2.08 -20.22 3.55
N GLN A 114 -1.56 -19.90 4.73
CA GLN A 114 -1.37 -20.90 5.81
C GLN A 114 -2.50 -20.95 6.85
N SER A 115 -3.47 -20.03 6.85
CA SER A 115 -4.59 -20.05 7.81
C SER A 115 -5.91 -20.47 7.13
N LYS A 116 -7.02 -20.73 7.85
CA LYS A 116 -8.31 -21.30 7.36
C LYS A 116 -9.40 -20.22 7.12
N GLY A 117 -10.19 -20.29 6.04
CA GLY A 117 -11.29 -19.37 5.64
C GLY A 117 -11.05 -17.89 5.24
N ARG A 118 -10.25 -17.10 5.97
CA ARG A 118 -10.18 -15.63 5.89
C ARG A 118 -9.17 -15.03 4.91
N ALA A 119 -9.57 -14.03 4.12
CA ALA A 119 -8.70 -13.22 3.28
C ALA A 119 -7.67 -12.46 4.14
N LEU A 120 -6.39 -12.59 3.81
CA LEU A 120 -5.31 -11.92 4.54
C LEU A 120 -5.32 -10.42 4.20
N LEU A 121 -5.69 -9.58 5.17
CA LEU A 121 -5.42 -8.15 5.12
C LEU A 121 -3.96 -7.92 5.51
N ALA A 122 -3.05 -8.12 4.56
CA ALA A 122 -1.64 -7.88 4.78
C ALA A 122 -1.03 -6.95 3.74
N HIS A 123 0.06 -6.29 4.14
CA HIS A 123 0.98 -5.71 3.19
C HIS A 123 2.11 -6.70 2.94
N PHE A 124 2.72 -6.66 1.76
CA PHE A 124 4.04 -7.26 1.62
C PHE A 124 4.98 -6.27 0.98
N VAL A 125 6.26 -6.37 1.38
CA VAL A 125 7.34 -5.62 0.76
C VAL A 125 8.45 -6.61 0.43
N THR A 126 8.95 -6.54 -0.80
CA THR A 126 10.09 -7.34 -1.25
C THR A 126 11.16 -6.44 -1.84
N VAL A 127 12.38 -6.95 -1.84
CA VAL A 127 13.51 -6.38 -2.57
C VAL A 127 14.30 -7.52 -3.19
N GLU A 128 14.63 -7.36 -4.46
CA GLU A 128 15.42 -8.33 -5.20
C GLU A 128 16.37 -7.64 -6.19
N ARG A 129 17.47 -8.31 -6.47
CA ARG A 129 18.33 -7.97 -7.59
C ARG A 129 17.86 -8.74 -8.83
N HIS A 130 17.68 -8.02 -9.93
CA HIS A 130 17.32 -8.57 -11.23
C HIS A 130 18.34 -8.08 -12.27
N GLY A 131 19.33 -8.91 -12.56
CA GLY A 131 20.52 -8.50 -13.33
C GLY A 131 21.30 -7.42 -12.58
N ASP A 132 21.53 -6.28 -13.23
CA ASP A 132 22.19 -5.12 -12.62
C ASP A 132 21.23 -4.19 -11.87
N SER A 133 19.93 -4.40 -12.03
CA SER A 133 18.90 -3.57 -11.39
C SER A 133 18.53 -4.11 -10.01
N VAL A 134 18.06 -3.21 -9.16
CA VAL A 134 17.40 -3.56 -7.89
C VAL A 134 15.96 -3.12 -7.97
N ILE A 135 15.06 -4.07 -7.72
CA ILE A 135 13.62 -3.87 -7.78
C ILE A 135 13.06 -4.11 -6.38
N GLY A 136 12.24 -3.18 -5.91
CA GLY A 136 11.40 -3.38 -4.74
C GLY A 136 9.96 -3.62 -5.18
N GLN A 137 9.23 -4.47 -4.47
CA GLN A 137 7.79 -4.56 -4.65
C GLN A 137 7.08 -4.13 -3.37
N VAL A 138 5.97 -3.43 -3.53
CA VAL A 138 5.09 -3.05 -2.42
C VAL A 138 3.70 -3.50 -2.79
N SER A 139 3.09 -4.31 -1.94
CA SER A 139 1.69 -4.69 -2.07
C SER A 139 0.92 -4.20 -0.88
N LEU A 140 -0.07 -3.35 -1.13
CA LEU A 140 -0.94 -2.84 -0.08
C LEU A 140 -2.20 -3.69 0.02
N LEU A 141 -2.46 -4.28 1.19
CA LEU A 141 -3.64 -5.11 1.48
C LEU A 141 -3.77 -6.32 0.54
N CYS A 142 -2.65 -6.79 -0.03
CA CYS A 142 -2.61 -7.78 -1.10
C CYS A 142 -3.51 -7.44 -2.32
N ARG A 143 -3.87 -6.15 -2.49
CA ARG A 143 -4.77 -5.66 -3.54
C ARG A 143 -4.08 -4.74 -4.52
N PHE A 144 -3.22 -3.85 -4.03
CA PHE A 144 -2.51 -2.88 -4.86
C PHE A 144 -1.04 -3.22 -4.90
N ARG A 145 -0.59 -3.88 -5.97
CA ARG A 145 0.82 -4.22 -6.15
C ARG A 145 1.53 -3.17 -6.99
N TYR A 146 2.72 -2.80 -6.54
CA TYR A 146 3.60 -1.86 -7.19
C TYR A 146 4.98 -2.47 -7.36
N ALA A 147 5.58 -2.24 -8.53
CA ALA A 147 7.00 -2.49 -8.76
C ALA A 147 7.74 -1.16 -8.75
N VAL A 148 8.83 -1.10 -7.98
CA VAL A 148 9.66 0.09 -7.79
C VAL A 148 11.07 -0.23 -8.27
N LEU A 149 11.52 0.48 -9.29
CA LEU A 149 12.92 0.46 -9.71
C LEU A 149 13.75 1.30 -8.73
N LEU A 150 14.56 0.64 -7.89
CA LEU A 150 15.39 1.28 -6.88
C LEU A 150 16.76 1.65 -7.44
N SER A 151 17.31 0.81 -8.33
CA SER A 151 18.54 1.07 -9.08
C SER A 151 18.44 0.43 -10.47
N ARG A 152 19.01 1.09 -11.47
CA ARG A 152 19.11 0.61 -12.86
C ARG A 152 20.38 -0.20 -13.14
N GLY A 153 21.35 -0.14 -12.24
CA GLY A 153 22.70 -0.61 -12.52
C GLY A 153 23.75 0.05 -11.65
N GLY A 154 25.02 -0.20 -11.99
CA GLY A 154 26.15 0.40 -11.29
C GLY A 154 26.46 -0.23 -9.93
N LEU A 155 25.87 -1.39 -9.63
CA LEU A 155 26.30 -2.23 -8.52
C LEU A 155 27.44 -3.12 -8.98
N THR A 156 28.67 -2.72 -8.64
CA THR A 156 29.90 -3.44 -9.02
C THR A 156 30.13 -4.71 -8.20
N LEU A 157 29.48 -4.84 -7.04
CA LEU A 157 29.57 -6.01 -6.18
C LEU A 157 28.52 -7.03 -6.60
N ASP A 158 28.93 -8.28 -6.78
CA ASP A 158 28.01 -9.41 -6.90
C ASP A 158 27.64 -9.89 -5.50
N PHE A 159 26.36 -9.78 -5.14
CA PHE A 159 25.84 -10.22 -3.87
C PHE A 159 24.37 -10.64 -4.02
N PRO A 160 23.94 -11.72 -3.34
CA PRO A 160 22.56 -12.15 -3.38
C PRO A 160 21.70 -11.14 -2.61
N LEU A 161 20.82 -10.43 -3.33
CA LEU A 161 19.78 -9.60 -2.73
C LEU A 161 18.43 -10.19 -3.09
N GLN A 162 17.82 -10.87 -2.15
CA GLN A 162 16.46 -11.37 -2.27
C GLN A 162 15.85 -11.47 -0.87
N SER A 163 14.84 -10.65 -0.59
CA SER A 163 14.17 -10.65 0.70
C SER A 163 12.73 -10.17 0.58
N GLY A 164 11.83 -10.74 1.37
CA GLY A 164 10.44 -10.34 1.44
C GLY A 164 9.87 -10.48 2.84
N HIS A 165 8.94 -9.60 3.21
CA HIS A 165 8.18 -9.70 4.45
C HIS A 165 6.70 -9.41 4.22
N ILE A 166 5.84 -10.18 4.90
CA ILE A 166 4.42 -9.92 5.07
C ILE A 166 4.23 -9.17 6.38
N PHE A 167 3.48 -8.09 6.33
CA PHE A 167 2.99 -7.34 7.47
C PHE A 167 1.52 -7.74 7.68
N ASP A 168 1.29 -8.70 8.56
CA ASP A 168 -0.04 -9.14 8.96
C ASP A 168 -0.65 -8.08 9.89
N LEU A 169 -1.67 -7.37 9.39
CA LEU A 169 -2.33 -6.30 10.14
C LEU A 169 -3.22 -6.84 11.26
N GLU A 170 -3.76 -8.04 11.10
CA GLU A 170 -4.64 -8.66 12.10
C GLU A 170 -3.81 -9.26 13.23
N GLY A 171 -2.81 -10.07 12.88
CA GLY A 171 -1.89 -10.66 13.84
C GLY A 171 -0.86 -9.68 14.41
N ARG A 172 -0.72 -8.49 13.81
CA ARG A 172 0.34 -7.49 14.11
C ARG A 172 1.74 -8.10 14.09
N LYS A 173 1.99 -8.95 13.10
CA LYS A 173 3.24 -9.69 12.96
C LYS A 173 3.90 -9.36 11.63
N VAL A 174 5.22 -9.44 11.64
CA VAL A 174 6.03 -9.40 10.42
C VAL A 174 6.58 -10.80 10.20
N VAL A 175 6.30 -11.38 9.03
CA VAL A 175 6.68 -12.75 8.70
C VAL A 175 7.54 -12.74 7.43
N PRO A 176 8.72 -13.36 7.42
CA PRO A 176 9.53 -13.45 6.22
C PRO A 176 8.82 -14.27 5.13
N ILE A 177 9.02 -13.91 3.87
CA ILE A 177 8.54 -14.63 2.70
C ILE A 177 9.74 -15.32 2.05
N SER A 178 9.64 -16.63 1.88
CA SER A 178 10.66 -17.40 1.17
C SER A 178 10.03 -18.53 0.33
N PRO A 179 10.27 -18.57 -0.98
CA PRO A 179 10.86 -17.49 -1.78
C PRO A 179 9.90 -16.28 -1.85
N PRO A 180 10.38 -15.03 -1.91
CA PRO A 180 9.51 -13.89 -2.20
C PRO A 180 8.81 -14.10 -3.54
N PRO A 181 7.57 -13.59 -3.73
CA PRO A 181 6.87 -13.69 -5.01
C PRO A 181 7.69 -12.98 -6.10
N LEU A 182 8.47 -13.78 -6.81
CA LEU A 182 9.33 -13.35 -7.92
C LEU A 182 8.46 -12.75 -9.04
N GLN A 183 9.06 -11.84 -9.80
CA GLN A 183 8.63 -11.56 -11.17
C GLN A 183 9.28 -12.53 -12.14
#